data_AF-A0AAJ6QMA7-F1
#
_entry.id   AF-A0AAJ6QMA7-F1
#
_cell.length_a   1.000
_cell.length_b   1.000
_cell.length_c   1.000
_cell.angle_alpha   90.00
_cell.angle_beta   90.00
_cell.angle_gamma   90.00
#
_symmetry.space_group_name_H-M   'P 1'
#
loop_
_entity.id
_entity.type
_entity.pdbx_description
1 polymer ?
#
loop_
_entity_poly.entity_id
_entity_poly.type
_entity_poly.pdbx_seq_one_letter_code
_entity_poly.pdbx_strand_id
1 'polypeptide(L)'
;MSVVANFYFGARIHAPKVSMLLRILNCFLASSLGASGQITLSTPRTTVPPSLSLSALTAVTGPPVTLPKPKAENSPPPQLAPMTPDVTSSFNSTFFIEDLLHQLREELQANATINTILTPFEIEASDDDVADTNLSATVFRGYFTGFDSPVRKDRCSHKVVDNNVTLQCLITFLNLKSIAYATVKGEERALVIVTTSVEDVIFLMELEGPLDRMMRLYQFKSVLDPTVKSQIVEGSVRAKWLNEFKSQVGQNIGIQLMRILYRDFRQVINIVLSRMSPQKPEKAG
;
A
#
# COMPACT_ATOMS: atom_id res chain seq x y z
N MET A 1 20.56 20.97 -27.05
CA MET A 1 20.33 19.68 -26.39
C MET A 1 19.74 19.97 -25.02
N SER A 2 18.43 19.74 -24.87
CA SER A 2 17.65 20.11 -23.69
C SER A 2 16.94 18.86 -23.21
N VAL A 3 17.15 18.47 -21.95
CA VAL A 3 16.50 17.32 -21.32
C VAL A 3 15.46 17.87 -20.34
N VAL A 4 14.19 17.66 -20.68
CA VAL A 4 13.04 17.96 -19.83
C VAL A 4 12.67 16.67 -19.11
N ALA A 5 12.73 16.69 -17.77
CA ALA A 5 12.17 15.64 -16.93
C ALA A 5 10.83 16.13 -16.35
N ASN A 6 9.73 15.53 -16.80
CA ASN A 6 8.40 15.72 -16.22
C ASN A 6 8.20 14.69 -15.10
N PHE A 7 8.04 15.16 -13.87
CA PHE A 7 7.49 14.37 -12.76
C PHE A 7 6.08 14.88 -12.45
N TYR A 8 5.08 14.03 -12.67
CA TYR A 8 3.72 14.20 -12.16
C TYR A 8 3.64 13.56 -10.77
N PHE A 9 3.46 14.36 -9.73
CA PHE A 9 2.97 13.92 -8.42
C PHE A 9 1.56 14.48 -8.22
N GLY A 10 0.57 13.59 -8.23
CA GLY A 10 -0.80 13.88 -7.83
C GLY A 10 -1.12 13.12 -6.55
N ALA A 11 -0.93 13.75 -5.40
CA ALA A 11 -1.51 13.31 -4.13
C ALA A 11 -1.90 14.53 -3.30
N ARG A 12 -3.20 14.67 -3.04
CA ARG A 12 -3.78 15.63 -2.11
C ARG A 12 -3.31 15.29 -0.71
N ILE A 13 -2.61 16.23 -0.06
CA ILE A 13 -2.32 16.18 1.38
C ILE A 13 -3.10 17.33 2.02
N HIS A 14 -3.98 16.99 2.96
CA HIS A 14 -4.56 17.92 3.91
C HIS A 14 -3.46 18.38 4.88
N ALA A 15 -3.19 19.68 4.91
CA ALA A 15 -2.32 20.32 5.88
C ALA A 15 -3.01 20.42 7.26
N PRO A 16 -2.22 20.36 8.35
CA PRO A 16 -2.12 21.59 9.14
C PRO A 16 -0.68 21.96 9.52
N LYS A 17 -0.45 23.28 9.49
CA LYS A 17 0.51 24.09 10.27
C LYS A 17 2.00 23.91 10.00
N VAL A 18 2.43 24.56 8.91
CA VAL A 18 3.79 25.12 8.76
C VAL A 18 3.90 26.36 9.64
N SER A 19 4.57 26.26 10.79
CA SER A 19 4.96 27.42 11.61
C SER A 19 6.27 27.16 12.36
N MET A 20 7.33 26.80 11.63
CA MET A 20 8.68 26.79 12.22
C MET A 20 9.82 26.90 11.21
N LEU A 21 9.58 27.45 10.02
CA LEU A 21 10.60 27.61 8.97
C LEU A 21 10.67 29.03 8.38
N LEU A 22 10.21 30.02 9.15
CA LEU A 22 10.29 31.45 8.81
C LEU A 22 10.96 32.30 9.90
N ARG A 23 11.89 31.72 10.68
CA ARG A 23 12.71 32.45 11.67
C ARG A 23 14.22 32.35 11.48
N ILE A 24 14.70 31.63 10.45
CA ILE A 24 16.15 31.49 10.18
C ILE A 24 16.61 32.29 8.94
N LEU A 25 15.68 32.92 8.20
CA LEU A 25 16.00 33.74 7.02
C LEU A 25 15.75 35.25 7.25
N ASN A 26 16.04 35.76 8.46
CA ASN A 26 15.90 37.19 8.79
C ASN A 26 17.05 37.77 9.64
N CYS A 27 18.20 37.09 9.72
CA CYS A 27 19.41 37.63 10.38
C CYS A 27 20.55 37.99 9.42
N PHE A 28 20.35 37.86 8.11
CA PHE A 28 21.30 38.30 7.09
C PHE A 28 20.55 39.12 6.05
N LEU A 29 20.41 40.44 6.32
CA LEU A 29 20.04 41.55 5.42
C LEU A 29 19.19 42.59 6.19
N ALA A 30 19.77 43.19 7.22
CA ALA A 30 19.23 44.39 7.86
C ALA A 30 20.36 45.37 8.19
N SER A 31 21.12 45.73 7.16
CA SER A 31 22.11 46.81 7.20
C SER A 31 22.02 47.64 5.93
N SER A 32 20.85 48.19 5.60
CA SER A 32 20.74 49.39 4.74
C SER A 32 19.28 49.79 4.50
N LEU A 33 18.96 51.06 4.80
CA LEU A 33 17.85 51.88 4.25
C LEU A 33 16.43 51.37 4.60
N GLY A 34 15.60 52.08 5.38
CA GLY A 34 15.33 53.51 5.35
C GLY A 34 14.29 53.83 4.26
N ALA A 35 12.99 53.60 4.52
CA ALA A 35 11.87 54.35 3.93
C ALA A 35 10.52 53.82 4.41
N SER A 36 9.63 54.76 4.72
CA SER A 36 8.26 54.61 5.21
C SER A 36 7.29 54.05 4.16
N GLY A 37 6.29 53.29 4.60
CA GLY A 37 5.13 52.93 3.79
C GLY A 37 4.11 52.09 4.54
N GLN A 38 3.01 52.71 4.99
CA GLN A 38 1.82 52.02 5.46
C GLN A 38 1.11 51.35 4.27
N ILE A 39 0.80 50.05 4.38
CA ILE A 39 -0.17 49.38 3.51
C ILE A 39 -1.10 48.54 4.39
N THR A 40 -2.38 48.91 4.40
CA THR A 40 -3.52 48.16 4.92
C THR A 40 -3.95 47.11 3.89
N LEU A 41 -4.15 45.86 4.31
CA LEU A 41 -4.66 44.78 3.45
C LEU A 41 -6.04 44.32 3.96
N SER A 42 -7.04 44.43 3.08
CA SER A 42 -8.42 44.01 3.26
C SER A 42 -8.61 42.52 2.94
N THR A 43 -9.57 41.89 3.61
CA THR A 43 -9.97 40.49 3.46
C THR A 43 -10.90 40.27 2.25
N PRO A 44 -10.76 39.16 1.49
CA PRO A 44 -11.76 38.77 0.50
C PRO A 44 -12.76 37.73 1.03
N ARG A 45 -14.02 37.96 0.66
CA ARG A 45 -15.23 37.15 0.86
C ARG A 45 -15.22 35.93 -0.07
N THR A 46 -15.52 34.75 0.46
CA THR A 46 -15.71 33.51 -0.32
C THR A 46 -17.17 33.34 -0.74
N THR A 47 -17.42 33.16 -2.04
CA THR A 47 -18.71 32.82 -2.63
C THR A 47 -18.80 31.32 -2.92
N VAL A 48 -19.96 30.72 -2.62
CA VAL A 48 -20.32 29.30 -2.85
C VAL A 48 -21.09 29.20 -4.18
N PRO A 49 -20.82 28.20 -5.05
CA PRO A 49 -21.72 27.88 -6.17
C PRO A 49 -22.69 26.72 -5.84
N PRO A 50 -23.91 26.71 -6.44
CA PRO A 50 -24.99 25.80 -6.08
C PRO A 50 -25.02 24.48 -6.86
N SER A 51 -25.75 23.53 -6.26
CA SER A 51 -26.17 22.20 -6.72
C SER A 51 -26.99 22.20 -8.02
N LEU A 52 -26.71 21.22 -8.90
CA LEU A 52 -27.54 20.90 -10.07
C LEU A 52 -28.51 19.76 -9.76
N SER A 53 -29.80 20.04 -9.92
CA SER A 53 -30.90 19.07 -9.84
C SER A 53 -31.20 18.43 -11.20
N LEU A 54 -31.42 17.11 -11.19
CA LEU A 54 -31.91 16.30 -12.31
C LEU A 54 -33.38 16.60 -12.59
N SER A 55 -33.74 16.90 -13.84
CA SER A 55 -35.12 16.82 -14.35
C SER A 55 -35.16 16.60 -15.86
N ALA A 56 -36.17 15.81 -16.27
CA ALA A 56 -36.82 15.71 -17.58
C ALA A 56 -36.17 14.82 -18.66
N LEU A 57 -36.65 13.58 -18.74
CA LEU A 57 -36.71 12.79 -19.96
C LEU A 57 -38.13 12.93 -20.53
N THR A 58 -38.27 13.64 -21.64
CA THR A 58 -39.53 13.76 -22.40
C THR A 58 -39.61 12.67 -23.47
N ALA A 59 -40.79 12.05 -23.54
CA ALA A 59 -41.17 11.10 -24.56
C ALA A 59 -41.28 11.78 -25.93
N VAL A 60 -40.69 11.15 -26.96
CA VAL A 60 -40.90 11.52 -28.36
C VAL A 60 -41.62 10.36 -29.05
N THR A 61 -42.89 10.57 -29.36
CA THR A 61 -43.74 9.71 -30.18
C THR A 61 -43.54 10.04 -31.65
N GLY A 62 -43.01 9.10 -32.44
CA GLY A 62 -42.96 9.16 -33.90
C GLY A 62 -43.93 8.15 -34.54
N PRO A 63 -44.41 8.39 -35.77
CA PRO A 63 -45.41 7.56 -36.45
C PRO A 63 -44.84 6.20 -36.91
N PRO A 64 -45.71 5.19 -37.15
CA PRO A 64 -45.27 3.82 -37.40
C PRO A 64 -44.60 3.68 -38.77
N VAL A 65 -43.42 3.08 -38.78
CA VAL A 65 -42.69 2.69 -40.00
C VAL A 65 -43.21 1.33 -40.48
N THR A 66 -43.74 1.30 -41.69
CA THR A 66 -44.19 0.08 -42.38
C THR A 66 -42.97 -0.74 -42.83
N LEU A 67 -42.79 -1.93 -42.26
CA LEU A 67 -41.75 -2.89 -42.66
C LEU A 67 -42.11 -3.57 -43.99
N PRO A 68 -41.24 -3.59 -45.01
CA PRO A 68 -41.43 -4.43 -46.18
C PRO A 68 -41.22 -5.91 -45.82
N LYS A 69 -42.15 -6.74 -46.30
CA LYS A 69 -42.17 -8.20 -46.18
C LYS A 69 -40.95 -8.80 -46.90
N PRO A 70 -40.11 -9.63 -46.27
CA PRO A 70 -39.02 -10.29 -46.99
C PRO A 70 -39.57 -11.39 -47.92
N LYS A 71 -39.08 -11.39 -49.16
CA LYS A 71 -39.21 -12.52 -50.10
C LYS A 71 -38.49 -13.73 -49.50
N ALA A 72 -39.13 -14.89 -49.56
CA ALA A 72 -38.51 -16.17 -49.24
C ALA A 72 -37.42 -16.47 -50.27
N GLU A 73 -36.16 -16.36 -49.86
CA GLU A 73 -35.00 -16.79 -50.63
C GLU A 73 -34.57 -18.15 -50.06
N ASN A 74 -34.86 -19.22 -50.80
CA ASN A 74 -34.40 -20.57 -50.50
C ASN A 74 -32.89 -20.65 -50.74
N SER A 75 -32.11 -20.42 -49.69
CA SER A 75 -30.69 -20.78 -49.63
C SER A 75 -30.48 -21.67 -48.42
N PRO A 76 -29.77 -22.81 -48.54
CA PRO A 76 -29.43 -23.62 -47.37
C PRO A 76 -28.61 -22.78 -46.39
N PRO A 77 -28.82 -22.92 -45.07
CA PRO A 77 -28.07 -22.14 -44.10
C PRO A 77 -26.58 -22.39 -44.30
N PRO A 78 -25.71 -21.36 -44.20
CA PRO A 78 -24.28 -21.57 -44.18
C PRO A 78 -23.99 -22.54 -43.03
N GLN A 79 -23.41 -23.69 -43.35
CA GLN A 79 -22.85 -24.57 -42.34
C GLN A 79 -21.84 -23.73 -41.57
N LEU A 80 -22.18 -23.38 -40.32
CA LEU A 80 -21.19 -22.91 -39.39
C LEU A 80 -20.09 -23.97 -39.39
N ALA A 81 -18.90 -23.60 -39.86
CA ALA A 81 -17.71 -24.37 -39.59
C ALA A 81 -17.74 -24.69 -38.08
N PRO A 82 -17.45 -25.94 -37.67
CA PRO A 82 -17.40 -26.26 -36.26
C PRO A 82 -16.47 -25.24 -35.61
N MET A 83 -17.04 -24.43 -34.70
CA MET A 83 -16.23 -23.61 -33.81
C MET A 83 -15.29 -24.60 -33.14
N THR A 84 -14.02 -24.54 -33.53
CA THR A 84 -12.95 -25.17 -32.77
C THR A 84 -13.17 -24.77 -31.33
N PRO A 85 -13.26 -25.73 -30.39
CA PRO A 85 -13.41 -25.39 -28.99
C PRO A 85 -12.29 -24.41 -28.65
N ASP A 86 -12.71 -23.25 -28.16
CA ASP A 86 -11.82 -22.20 -27.71
C ASP A 86 -10.89 -22.85 -26.69
N VAL A 87 -9.61 -23.02 -27.05
CA VAL A 87 -8.57 -23.57 -26.18
C VAL A 87 -8.24 -22.48 -25.16
N THR A 88 -9.22 -22.16 -24.32
CA THR A 88 -9.02 -21.49 -23.05
C THR A 88 -8.41 -22.54 -22.14
N SER A 89 -7.10 -22.71 -22.30
CA SER A 89 -6.22 -23.47 -21.43
C SER A 89 -6.65 -23.28 -19.97
N SER A 90 -6.85 -24.39 -19.26
CA SER A 90 -7.33 -24.47 -17.89
C SER A 90 -6.31 -23.94 -16.87
N PHE A 91 -5.95 -22.66 -16.96
CA PHE A 91 -5.11 -21.99 -15.98
C PHE A 91 -5.82 -22.01 -14.62
N ASN A 92 -5.28 -22.76 -13.67
CA ASN A 92 -5.81 -22.81 -12.31
C ASN A 92 -5.08 -21.80 -11.44
N SER A 93 -5.63 -20.58 -11.38
CA SER A 93 -5.09 -19.47 -10.58
C SER A 93 -4.93 -19.82 -9.10
N THR A 94 -5.81 -20.67 -8.56
CA THR A 94 -5.76 -21.07 -7.16
C THR A 94 -4.55 -21.97 -6.93
N PHE A 95 -4.36 -23.00 -7.74
CA PHE A 95 -3.21 -23.90 -7.61
C PHE A 95 -1.89 -23.14 -7.77
N PHE A 96 -1.78 -22.27 -8.78
CA PHE A 96 -0.59 -21.45 -9.02
C PHE A 96 -0.22 -20.60 -7.79
N ILE A 97 -1.20 -19.97 -7.15
CA ILE A 97 -0.95 -19.06 -6.03
C ILE A 97 -0.63 -19.81 -4.75
N GLU A 98 -1.29 -20.94 -4.48
CA GLU A 98 -0.95 -21.74 -3.32
C GLU A 98 0.47 -22.33 -3.45
N ASP A 99 0.90 -22.73 -4.66
CA ASP A 99 2.27 -23.15 -4.94
C ASP A 99 3.28 -22.00 -4.77
N LEU A 100 2.99 -20.81 -5.32
CA LEU A 100 3.81 -19.61 -5.12
C LEU A 100 3.94 -19.27 -3.62
N LEU A 101 2.83 -19.26 -2.88
CA LEU A 101 2.85 -18.97 -1.44
C LEU A 101 3.61 -20.03 -0.66
N HIS A 102 3.50 -21.30 -1.04
CA HIS A 102 4.26 -22.38 -0.42
C HIS A 102 5.77 -22.17 -0.62
N GLN A 103 6.22 -21.96 -1.86
CA GLN A 103 7.64 -21.71 -2.16
C GLN A 103 8.15 -20.42 -1.50
N LEU A 104 7.30 -19.39 -1.34
CA LEU A 104 7.66 -18.20 -0.57
C LEU A 104 7.94 -18.51 0.89
N ARG A 105 7.12 -19.35 1.53
CA ARG A 105 7.37 -19.76 2.94
C ARG A 105 8.71 -20.49 3.06
N GLU A 106 8.99 -21.40 2.15
CA GLU A 106 10.27 -22.13 2.14
C GLU A 106 11.47 -21.20 1.95
N GLU A 107 11.40 -20.27 0.96
CA GLU A 107 12.49 -19.32 0.71
C GLU A 107 12.72 -18.41 1.92
N LEU A 108 11.66 -17.97 2.61
CA LEU A 108 11.75 -17.10 3.77
C LEU A 108 12.29 -17.80 5.03
N GLN A 109 12.05 -19.11 5.16
CA GLN A 109 12.58 -19.91 6.26
C GLN A 109 14.04 -20.33 6.00
N ALA A 110 14.38 -20.63 4.74
CA ALA A 110 15.71 -21.10 4.37
C ALA A 110 16.72 -19.96 4.18
N ASN A 111 16.30 -18.84 3.57
CA ASN A 111 17.15 -17.71 3.27
C ASN A 111 16.69 -16.49 4.07
N ALA A 112 17.55 -16.01 4.98
CA ALA A 112 17.32 -14.80 5.79
C ALA A 112 17.41 -13.49 4.97
N THR A 113 16.84 -13.48 3.76
CA THR A 113 16.84 -12.36 2.83
C THR A 113 15.98 -11.18 3.29
N ILE A 114 15.06 -11.40 4.23
CA ILE A 114 14.29 -10.33 4.84
C ILE A 114 15.06 -9.76 6.04
N ASN A 115 15.27 -8.45 6.03
CA ASN A 115 15.81 -7.78 7.21
C ASN A 115 14.76 -7.76 8.32
N THR A 116 14.93 -8.66 9.30
CA THR A 116 14.05 -8.72 10.48
C THR A 116 14.51 -7.80 11.60
N ILE A 117 15.65 -7.12 11.47
CA ILE A 117 16.18 -6.25 12.53
C ILE A 117 15.45 -4.91 12.52
N LEU A 118 14.98 -4.49 13.68
CA LEU A 118 14.42 -3.16 13.88
C LEU A 118 15.56 -2.13 13.89
N THR A 119 15.47 -1.14 13.01
CA THR A 119 16.39 0.00 13.01
C THR A 119 16.13 0.85 14.25
N PRO A 120 17.17 1.26 14.99
CA PRO A 120 17.00 2.14 16.15
C PRO A 120 16.32 3.47 15.81
N PHE A 121 15.59 4.03 16.77
CA PHE A 121 14.96 5.34 16.66
C PHE A 121 14.74 5.98 18.04
N GLU A 122 14.57 7.30 18.04
CA GLU A 122 14.35 8.11 19.23
C GLU A 122 12.89 8.58 19.29
N ILE A 123 12.41 8.79 20.51
CA ILE A 123 11.08 9.29 20.82
C ILE A 123 11.29 10.49 21.73
N GLU A 124 10.76 11.63 21.31
CA GLU A 124 10.75 12.85 22.09
C GLU A 124 9.33 13.41 22.11
N ALA A 125 8.86 13.79 23.30
CA ALA A 125 7.65 14.56 23.47
C ALA A 125 7.86 15.58 24.58
N SER A 126 7.50 16.83 24.31
CA SER A 126 7.54 17.93 25.27
C SER A 126 6.12 18.30 25.65
N ASP A 127 5.93 18.68 26.91
CA ASP A 127 4.75 19.47 27.28
C ASP A 127 5.20 20.92 27.36
N ASP A 128 4.54 21.82 26.63
CA ASP A 128 4.96 23.21 26.48
C ASP A 128 4.97 23.97 27.83
N ASP A 129 4.25 23.45 28.83
CA ASP A 129 4.05 24.12 30.12
C ASP A 129 5.05 23.72 31.23
N VAL A 130 5.85 22.64 31.09
CA VAL A 130 6.83 22.23 32.13
C VAL A 130 8.05 21.50 31.54
N ALA A 131 9.19 22.20 31.43
CA ALA A 131 10.43 21.70 30.82
C ALA A 131 11.02 20.41 31.45
N ASP A 132 10.78 20.16 32.75
CA ASP A 132 11.28 18.98 33.46
C ASP A 132 10.39 17.73 33.31
N THR A 133 9.36 17.78 32.47
CA THR A 133 8.41 16.66 32.30
C THR A 133 8.49 15.94 30.97
N ASN A 134 9.46 16.26 30.12
CA ASN A 134 9.53 15.73 28.75
C ASN A 134 9.78 14.21 28.71
N LEU A 135 9.12 13.54 27.75
CA LEU A 135 9.43 12.16 27.38
C LEU A 135 10.66 12.18 26.48
N SER A 136 11.67 11.39 26.85
CA SER A 136 12.82 11.08 25.99
C SER A 136 13.11 9.59 26.12
N ALA A 137 13.04 8.88 25.01
CA ALA A 137 13.28 7.45 24.96
C ALA A 137 14.05 7.06 23.70
N THR A 138 14.88 6.02 23.81
CA THR A 138 15.64 5.47 22.69
C THR A 138 15.29 4.01 22.52
N VAL A 139 14.71 3.66 21.37
CA VAL A 139 14.55 2.27 20.95
C VAL A 139 15.84 1.86 20.26
N PHE A 140 16.63 1.01 20.91
CA PHE A 140 18.01 0.73 20.49
C PHE A 140 18.17 -0.65 19.85
N ARG A 141 17.22 -1.57 20.05
CA ARG A 141 17.24 -2.91 19.47
C ARG A 141 15.83 -3.43 19.29
N GLY A 142 15.65 -4.31 18.32
CA GLY A 142 14.42 -5.08 18.19
C GLY A 142 14.46 -6.00 16.98
N TYR A 143 13.40 -6.78 16.83
CA TYR A 143 13.23 -7.64 15.67
C TYR A 143 11.75 -7.82 15.33
N PHE A 144 11.50 -8.13 14.08
CA PHE A 144 10.21 -8.48 13.50
C PHE A 144 10.10 -10.00 13.33
N THR A 145 8.87 -10.51 13.37
CA THR A 145 8.54 -11.93 13.21
C THR A 145 7.24 -12.07 12.41
N GLY A 146 6.99 -13.25 11.83
CA GLY A 146 5.76 -13.59 11.09
C GLY A 146 5.80 -13.33 9.58
N PHE A 147 6.95 -12.94 9.02
CA PHE A 147 7.07 -12.75 7.57
C PHE A 147 6.98 -14.05 6.77
N ASP A 148 7.33 -15.18 7.37
CA ASP A 148 7.37 -16.52 6.79
C ASP A 148 5.98 -17.18 6.69
N SER A 149 4.92 -16.45 7.02
CA SER A 149 3.55 -16.95 7.01
C SER A 149 2.62 -16.15 6.09
N PRO A 150 2.99 -15.85 4.82
CA PRO A 150 2.06 -15.26 3.88
C PRO A 150 0.95 -16.26 3.53
N VAL A 151 -0.29 -15.79 3.53
CA VAL A 151 -1.47 -16.56 3.16
C VAL A 151 -2.38 -15.74 2.26
N ARG A 152 -3.14 -16.42 1.43
CA ARG A 152 -4.16 -15.79 0.60
C ARG A 152 -5.38 -15.44 1.47
N LYS A 153 -5.91 -14.24 1.30
CA LYS A 153 -7.10 -13.77 2.03
C LYS A 153 -8.42 -14.21 1.37
N ASP A 154 -8.45 -14.29 0.03
CA ASP A 154 -9.65 -14.64 -0.73
C ASP A 154 -9.31 -15.25 -2.11
N ARG A 155 -10.31 -15.65 -2.89
CA ARG A 155 -10.18 -16.09 -4.29
C ARG A 155 -9.45 -15.04 -5.12
N CYS A 156 -8.49 -15.52 -5.92
CA CYS A 156 -7.79 -14.68 -6.86
C CYS A 156 -8.63 -14.47 -8.12
N SER A 157 -8.66 -13.24 -8.60
CA SER A 157 -9.22 -12.90 -9.91
C SER A 157 -8.16 -13.09 -10.98
N HIS A 158 -8.52 -13.65 -12.13
CA HIS A 158 -7.60 -13.72 -13.26
C HIS A 158 -8.31 -13.47 -14.58
N LYS A 159 -7.54 -13.04 -15.57
CA LYS A 159 -7.99 -12.83 -16.95
C LYS A 159 -6.94 -13.39 -17.89
N VAL A 160 -7.38 -14.08 -18.93
CA VAL A 160 -6.53 -14.56 -20.02
C VAL A 160 -6.90 -13.80 -21.29
N VAL A 161 -5.93 -13.14 -21.93
CA VAL A 161 -6.08 -12.43 -23.19
C VAL A 161 -4.83 -12.64 -24.04
N ASP A 162 -4.99 -13.08 -25.28
CA ASP A 162 -3.87 -13.27 -26.23
C ASP A 162 -2.70 -14.07 -25.63
N ASN A 163 -3.01 -15.21 -24.98
CA ASN A 163 -2.05 -16.07 -24.28
C ASN A 163 -1.32 -15.42 -23.07
N ASN A 164 -1.71 -14.22 -22.65
CA ASN A 164 -1.23 -13.58 -21.43
C ASN A 164 -2.25 -13.71 -20.30
N VAL A 165 -1.77 -14.03 -19.11
CA VAL A 165 -2.52 -14.05 -17.87
C VAL A 165 -2.23 -12.76 -17.10
N THR A 166 -3.28 -12.14 -16.57
CA THR A 166 -3.19 -11.20 -15.46
C THR A 166 -3.90 -11.81 -14.26
N LEU A 167 -3.24 -11.82 -13.11
CA LEU A 167 -3.69 -12.47 -11.88
C LEU A 167 -3.61 -11.49 -10.72
N GLN A 168 -4.69 -11.33 -9.98
CA GLN A 168 -4.81 -10.43 -8.84
C GLN A 168 -5.20 -11.24 -7.60
N CYS A 169 -4.39 -11.14 -6.56
CA CYS A 169 -4.59 -11.85 -5.30
C CYS A 169 -4.41 -10.94 -4.11
N LEU A 170 -5.29 -11.08 -3.12
CA LEU A 170 -5.10 -10.46 -1.81
C LEU A 170 -4.29 -11.41 -0.92
N ILE A 171 -3.15 -10.95 -0.46
CA ILE A 171 -2.23 -11.66 0.43
C ILE A 171 -2.19 -10.95 1.79
N THR A 172 -2.12 -11.73 2.85
CA THR A 172 -1.92 -11.26 4.22
C THR A 172 -0.86 -12.09 4.91
N PHE A 173 -0.41 -11.66 6.09
CA PHE A 173 0.61 -12.35 6.87
C PHE A 173 0.03 -12.72 8.22
N LEU A 174 0.19 -13.98 8.61
CA LEU A 174 -0.25 -14.43 9.92
C LEU A 174 0.74 -13.95 10.99
N ASN A 175 0.22 -13.33 12.04
CA ASN A 175 0.97 -13.01 13.27
C ASN A 175 2.20 -12.10 13.08
N LEU A 176 2.10 -11.06 12.23
CA LEU A 176 3.15 -10.05 12.18
C LEU A 176 3.27 -9.32 13.52
N LYS A 177 4.46 -9.45 14.12
CA LYS A 177 4.78 -8.88 15.42
C LYS A 177 6.19 -8.35 15.44
N SER A 178 6.46 -7.43 16.35
CA SER A 178 7.81 -7.05 16.71
C SER A 178 8.00 -7.02 18.22
N ILE A 179 9.26 -7.17 18.61
CA ILE A 179 9.75 -6.98 19.97
C ILE A 179 10.83 -5.91 19.90
N ALA A 180 10.66 -4.86 20.69
CA ALA A 180 11.54 -3.72 20.74
C ALA A 180 12.03 -3.48 22.17
N TYR A 181 13.29 -3.11 22.29
CA TYR A 181 13.96 -2.76 23.54
C TYR A 181 14.25 -1.27 23.54
N ALA A 182 13.82 -0.60 24.60
CA ALA A 182 13.93 0.83 24.74
C ALA A 182 14.51 1.21 26.11
N THR A 183 15.22 2.33 26.15
CA THR A 183 15.55 3.03 27.40
C THR A 183 14.67 4.28 27.48
N VAL A 184 14.16 4.58 28.68
CA VAL A 184 13.31 5.77 28.91
C VAL A 184 13.98 6.61 29.98
N LYS A 185 14.29 7.86 29.65
CA LYS A 185 15.01 8.76 30.55
C LYS A 185 14.13 9.12 31.75
N GLY A 186 14.69 9.02 32.96
CA GLY A 186 14.00 9.42 34.19
C GLY A 186 13.00 8.40 34.74
N GLU A 187 13.08 7.14 34.29
CA GLU A 187 12.36 6.00 34.86
C GLU A 187 13.29 5.16 35.77
N GLU A 188 12.73 4.56 36.81
CA GLU A 188 13.49 3.71 37.77
C GLU A 188 14.00 2.41 37.14
N ARG A 189 13.31 1.93 36.09
CA ARG A 189 13.76 0.78 35.29
C ARG A 189 14.38 1.27 33.99
N ALA A 190 15.68 1.01 33.84
CA ALA A 190 16.44 1.45 32.67
C ALA A 190 15.99 0.80 31.35
N LEU A 191 15.33 -0.36 31.40
CA LEU A 191 14.90 -1.13 30.23
C LEU A 191 13.38 -1.26 30.16
N VAL A 192 12.82 -0.92 29.01
CA VAL A 192 11.43 -1.12 28.63
C VAL A 192 11.38 -2.06 27.43
N ILE A 193 10.59 -3.12 27.55
CA ILE A 193 10.35 -4.07 26.46
C ILE A 193 8.94 -3.80 25.93
N VAL A 194 8.86 -3.52 24.63
CA VAL A 194 7.62 -3.26 23.93
C VAL A 194 7.39 -4.37 22.93
N THR A 195 6.20 -4.96 22.95
CA THR A 195 5.75 -5.84 21.86
C THR A 195 4.71 -5.12 21.05
N THR A 196 4.80 -5.21 19.74
CA THR A 196 3.84 -4.59 18.84
C THR A 196 3.23 -5.66 17.95
N SER A 197 1.90 -5.74 17.92
CA SER A 197 1.16 -6.56 16.96
C SER A 197 0.71 -5.70 15.78
N VAL A 198 0.79 -6.26 14.58
CA VAL A 198 0.32 -5.61 13.36
C VAL A 198 -0.79 -6.45 12.76
N GLU A 199 -1.97 -5.86 12.69
CA GLU A 199 -3.19 -6.43 12.17
C GLU A 199 -3.57 -5.77 10.84
N ASP A 200 -4.52 -6.38 10.12
CA ASP A 200 -5.07 -5.84 8.86
C ASP A 200 -4.03 -5.59 7.74
N VAL A 201 -2.90 -6.31 7.79
CA VAL A 201 -1.87 -6.25 6.77
C VAL A 201 -2.35 -6.97 5.52
N ILE A 202 -2.87 -6.23 4.54
CA ILE A 202 -3.42 -6.78 3.30
C ILE A 202 -2.71 -6.14 2.11
N PHE A 203 -2.12 -6.99 1.29
CA PHE A 203 -1.46 -6.58 0.05
C PHE A 203 -2.21 -7.13 -1.17
N LEU A 204 -2.35 -6.30 -2.18
CA LEU A 204 -2.67 -6.73 -3.53
C LEU A 204 -1.36 -7.14 -4.21
N MET A 205 -1.30 -8.41 -4.61
CA MET A 205 -0.26 -8.96 -5.48
C MET A 205 -0.86 -9.15 -6.88
N GLU A 206 -0.31 -8.42 -7.84
CA GLU A 206 -0.68 -8.55 -9.25
C GLU A 206 0.48 -9.18 -10.03
N LEU A 207 0.19 -10.29 -10.69
CA LEU A 207 1.13 -11.03 -11.53
C LEU A 207 0.67 -10.96 -12.97
N GLU A 208 1.62 -10.89 -13.89
CA GLU A 208 1.32 -10.93 -15.32
C GLU A 208 2.36 -11.75 -16.08
N GLY A 209 1.95 -12.36 -17.18
CA GLY A 209 2.88 -13.01 -18.09
C GLY A 209 2.20 -14.01 -19.02
N PRO A 210 2.96 -14.57 -19.98
CA PRO A 210 2.46 -15.60 -20.87
C PRO A 210 2.14 -16.88 -20.09
N LEU A 211 1.10 -17.63 -20.49
CA LEU A 211 0.77 -18.94 -19.88
C LEU A 211 1.92 -19.94 -19.93
N ASP A 212 2.70 -19.89 -21.02
CA ASP A 212 3.79 -20.79 -21.33
C ASP A 212 5.16 -20.29 -20.84
N ARG A 213 5.21 -19.16 -20.11
CA ARG A 213 6.46 -18.59 -19.59
C ARG A 213 6.33 -18.20 -18.11
N MET A 214 7.44 -17.75 -17.54
CA MET A 214 7.46 -17.24 -16.17
C MET A 214 6.57 -16.00 -16.06
N MET A 215 5.70 -15.98 -15.06
CA MET A 215 4.98 -14.77 -14.66
C MET A 215 5.93 -13.82 -13.94
N ARG A 216 5.68 -12.52 -14.08
CA ARG A 216 6.39 -11.47 -13.37
C ARG A 216 5.46 -10.77 -12.38
N LEU A 217 6.03 -10.24 -11.31
CA LEU A 217 5.32 -9.38 -10.38
C LEU A 217 5.11 -8.01 -11.03
N TYR A 218 3.87 -7.71 -11.40
CA TYR A 218 3.47 -6.41 -11.92
C TYR A 218 3.36 -5.38 -10.79
N GLN A 219 2.63 -5.73 -9.73
CA GLN A 219 2.37 -4.83 -8.61
C GLN A 219 2.33 -5.59 -7.28
N PHE A 220 2.86 -4.96 -6.24
CA PHE A 220 2.70 -5.38 -4.85
C PHE A 220 2.43 -4.14 -4.01
N LYS A 221 1.20 -3.97 -3.51
CA LYS A 221 0.80 -2.77 -2.78
C LYS A 221 -0.11 -3.06 -1.61
N SER A 222 -0.02 -2.27 -0.54
CA SER A 222 -0.99 -2.32 0.54
C SER A 222 -2.36 -1.86 0.05
N VAL A 223 -3.41 -2.55 0.49
CA VAL A 223 -4.80 -2.17 0.21
C VAL A 223 -5.35 -1.25 1.30
N LEU A 224 -4.90 -1.45 2.53
CA LEU A 224 -5.27 -0.69 3.72
C LEU A 224 -4.01 -0.32 4.51
N ASP A 225 -4.12 0.72 5.33
CA ASP A 225 -3.09 1.00 6.32
C ASP A 225 -3.17 -0.05 7.43
N PRO A 226 -2.04 -0.64 7.86
CA PRO A 226 -2.06 -1.67 8.88
C PRO A 226 -2.43 -1.10 10.25
N THR A 227 -3.19 -1.87 11.02
CA THR A 227 -3.52 -1.52 12.41
C THR A 227 -2.38 -1.93 13.31
N VAL A 228 -1.67 -0.97 13.90
CA VAL A 228 -0.51 -1.23 14.77
C VAL A 228 -0.87 -1.03 16.23
N LYS A 229 -0.67 -2.05 17.08
CA LYS A 229 -0.96 -2.00 18.51
C LYS A 229 0.30 -2.33 19.31
N SER A 230 0.74 -1.39 20.14
CA SER A 230 1.93 -1.54 20.98
C SER A 230 1.56 -1.72 22.45
N GLN A 231 2.22 -2.65 23.11
CA GLN A 231 2.06 -2.92 24.55
C GLN A 231 3.44 -3.03 25.23
N ILE A 232 3.53 -2.49 26.44
CA ILE A 232 4.72 -2.66 27.29
C ILE A 232 4.55 -3.98 28.03
N VAL A 233 5.51 -4.88 27.87
CA VAL A 233 5.53 -6.19 28.55
C VAL A 233 6.46 -6.19 29.76
N GLU A 234 7.49 -5.35 29.74
CA GLU A 234 8.42 -5.17 30.86
C GLU A 234 8.87 -3.71 30.93
N GLY A 235 9.14 -3.23 32.14
CA GLY A 235 9.52 -1.83 32.40
C GLY A 235 8.32 -0.93 32.68
N SER A 236 8.59 0.37 32.82
CA SER A 236 7.56 1.39 33.07
C SER A 236 7.79 2.63 32.22
N VAL A 237 6.71 3.30 31.92
CA VAL A 237 6.67 4.67 31.38
C VAL A 237 5.64 5.41 32.22
N ARG A 238 5.97 6.62 32.69
CA ARG A 238 5.02 7.51 33.39
C ARG A 238 3.66 7.52 32.70
N ALA A 239 2.60 7.36 33.50
CA ALA A 239 1.23 7.22 33.01
C ALA A 239 0.81 8.33 32.02
N LYS A 240 1.24 9.57 32.25
CA LYS A 240 1.00 10.73 31.37
C LYS A 240 1.50 10.47 29.93
N TRP A 241 2.64 9.82 29.77
CA TRP A 241 3.32 9.61 28.49
C TRP A 241 3.06 8.24 27.87
N LEU A 242 2.38 7.35 28.59
CA LEU A 242 2.20 5.96 28.17
C LEU A 242 1.55 5.82 26.79
N ASN A 243 0.49 6.59 26.52
CA ASN A 243 -0.22 6.52 25.25
C ASN A 243 0.60 7.12 24.10
N GLU A 244 1.27 8.24 24.36
CA GLU A 244 2.14 8.89 23.38
C GLU A 244 3.32 7.99 23.00
N PHE A 245 4.00 7.41 24.01
CA PHE A 245 5.08 6.46 23.81
C PHE A 245 4.61 5.25 22.98
N LYS A 246 3.50 4.62 23.33
CA LYS A 246 2.95 3.48 22.56
C LYS A 246 2.61 3.87 21.12
N SER A 247 2.04 5.06 20.92
CA SER A 247 1.69 5.61 19.61
C SER A 247 2.94 5.80 18.75
N GLN A 248 3.95 6.51 19.24
CA GLN A 248 5.19 6.77 18.50
C GLN A 248 5.98 5.48 18.22
N VAL A 249 6.04 4.54 19.17
CA VAL A 249 6.62 3.21 18.94
C VAL A 249 5.87 2.48 17.83
N GLY A 250 4.53 2.47 17.88
CA GLY A 250 3.69 1.83 16.87
C GLY A 250 3.88 2.44 15.48
N GLN A 251 3.89 3.76 15.37
CA GLN A 251 4.09 4.46 14.10
C GLN A 251 5.45 4.13 13.47
N ASN A 252 6.53 4.21 14.24
CA ASN A 252 7.88 3.90 13.75
C ASN A 252 8.01 2.43 13.33
N ILE A 253 7.47 1.50 14.11
CA ILE A 253 7.44 0.07 13.77
C ILE A 253 6.62 -0.17 12.51
N GLY A 254 5.46 0.46 12.36
CA GLY A 254 4.61 0.37 11.17
C GLY A 254 5.35 0.83 9.90
N ILE A 255 6.01 1.98 9.96
CA ILE A 255 6.80 2.52 8.83
C ILE A 255 7.91 1.55 8.43
N GLN A 256 8.67 1.03 9.40
CA GLN A 256 9.76 0.10 9.14
C GLN A 256 9.25 -1.24 8.58
N LEU A 257 8.15 -1.78 9.14
CA LEU A 257 7.52 -2.99 8.64
C LEU A 257 7.10 -2.84 7.18
N MET A 258 6.41 -1.75 6.85
CA MET A 258 5.97 -1.51 5.47
C MET A 258 7.17 -1.39 4.53
N ARG A 259 8.26 -0.74 4.94
CA ARG A 259 9.50 -0.68 4.15
C ARG A 259 10.05 -2.08 3.86
N ILE A 260 10.08 -2.95 4.87
CA ILE A 260 10.54 -4.34 4.73
C ILE A 260 9.64 -5.11 3.74
N LEU A 261 8.32 -5.00 3.88
CA LEU A 261 7.36 -5.67 3.00
C LEU A 261 7.45 -5.17 1.55
N TYR A 262 7.56 -3.85 1.35
CA TYR A 262 7.64 -3.27 0.00
C TYR A 262 8.95 -3.58 -0.73
N ARG A 263 10.05 -3.71 0.00
CA ARG A 263 11.39 -3.89 -0.58
C ARG A 263 11.82 -5.34 -0.56
N ASP A 264 11.96 -5.90 0.63
CA ASP A 264 12.62 -7.19 0.84
C ASP A 264 11.67 -8.33 0.47
N PHE A 265 10.42 -8.31 0.97
CA PHE A 265 9.44 -9.35 0.60
C PHE A 265 9.11 -9.33 -0.90
N ARG A 266 9.00 -8.15 -1.51
CA ARG A 266 8.86 -8.00 -2.97
C ARG A 266 10.01 -8.65 -3.74
N GLN A 267 11.25 -8.50 -3.25
CA GLN A 267 12.42 -9.13 -3.86
C GLN A 267 12.34 -10.66 -3.77
N VAL A 268 11.91 -11.20 -2.62
CA VAL A 268 11.71 -12.64 -2.44
C VAL A 268 10.64 -13.17 -3.41
N ILE A 269 9.53 -12.43 -3.62
CA ILE A 269 8.54 -12.80 -4.66
C ILE A 269 9.20 -12.96 -6.03
N ASN A 270 10.01 -12.00 -6.46
CA ASN A 270 10.68 -12.08 -7.76
C ASN A 270 11.66 -13.26 -7.84
N ILE A 271 12.37 -13.56 -6.75
CA ILE A 271 13.28 -14.71 -6.68
C ILE A 271 12.50 -16.01 -6.87
N VAL A 272 11.39 -16.19 -6.15
CA VAL A 272 10.57 -17.41 -6.27
C VAL A 272 9.96 -17.52 -7.67
N LEU A 273 9.34 -16.45 -8.18
CA LEU A 273 8.77 -16.43 -9.53
C LEU A 273 9.80 -16.78 -10.63
N SER A 274 11.07 -16.41 -10.46
CA SER A 274 12.13 -16.74 -11.41
C SER A 274 12.48 -18.24 -11.48
N ARG A 275 12.09 -19.01 -10.47
CA ARG A 275 12.33 -20.46 -10.36
C ARG A 275 11.09 -21.28 -10.68
N MET A 276 9.90 -20.68 -10.57
CA MET A 276 8.65 -21.35 -10.89
C MET A 276 8.60 -21.68 -12.39
N SER A 277 8.42 -22.96 -12.70
CA SER A 277 8.29 -23.42 -14.07
C SER A 277 6.97 -22.95 -14.69
N PRO A 278 6.94 -22.66 -16.00
CA PRO A 278 5.69 -22.33 -16.68
C PRO A 278 4.69 -23.48 -16.56
N GLN A 279 3.42 -23.16 -16.28
CA GLN A 279 2.37 -24.18 -16.29
C GLN A 279 2.12 -24.60 -17.74
N LYS A 280 2.56 -25.82 -18.10
CA LYS A 280 2.19 -26.40 -19.39
C LYS A 280 0.66 -26.56 -19.40
N PRO A 281 -0.05 -26.10 -20.43
CA PRO A 281 -1.46 -26.41 -20.57
C PRO A 281 -1.60 -27.93 -20.64
N GLU A 282 -2.34 -28.50 -19.69
CA GLU A 282 -2.76 -29.91 -19.80
C GLU A 282 -3.54 -30.03 -21.11
N LYS A 283 -3.09 -30.92 -21.98
CA LYS A 283 -3.86 -31.26 -23.17
C LYS A 283 -5.16 -31.90 -22.68
N ALA A 284 -6.29 -31.22 -22.89
CA ALA A 284 -7.60 -31.83 -22.75
C ALA A 284 -7.63 -33.05 -23.68
N GLY A 285 -7.68 -34.25 -23.07
CA GLY A 285 -7.86 -35.52 -23.77
C GLY A 285 -9.32 -35.83 -24.03
#